data_AF-A0A7J9G5Q4-F1
#
_entry.id   AF-A0A7J9G5Q4-F1
#
_cell.length_a   1.000
_cell.length_b   1.000
_cell.length_c   1.000
_cell.angle_alpha   90.00
_cell.angle_beta   90.00
_cell.angle_gamma   90.00
#
_symmetry.space_group_name_H-M   'P 1'
#
loop_
_entity.id
_entity.type
_entity.pdbx_description
1 polymer ?
#
loop_
_entity_poly.entity_id
_entity_poly.type
_entity_poly.pdbx_seq_one_letter_code
_entity_poly.pdbx_strand_id
1 'polypeptide(L)'
;MADIFRCMGKAARVALCAIARHLRLQSDVFNHLLDDTPLPANEVSSSVLVASYSHMSLQNGKGAIGGGKPGTAGEVEKGLLTLISSDGPGLQVCDPNGRWYQADAGLAPGDMLLITGKALSHATAGLRPAATYRAAPEYLSGINNGGRTSLAFRLMPQGNAILDCSPVAAAGHVIPQSYVPISVSQFMDELSAEEDVVCNRSDNTCVARNNLNKQPSLRSVLSDPLSGAFLEDAVVVSCGHSFGGLMLKRVLDM
;
A
#
# COMPACT_ATOMS: atom_id res chain seq x y z
N MET A 1 9.23 11.45 -5.64
CA MET A 1 8.39 10.71 -4.66
C MET A 1 7.37 11.60 -3.96
N ALA A 2 7.71 12.79 -3.49
CA ALA A 2 6.73 13.71 -2.85
C ALA A 2 5.49 14.00 -3.73
N ASP A 3 5.67 14.19 -5.04
CA ASP A 3 4.55 14.38 -5.97
C ASP A 3 3.65 13.14 -6.09
N ILE A 4 4.25 11.95 -6.14
CA ILE A 4 3.52 10.67 -6.20
C ILE A 4 2.72 10.49 -4.91
N PHE A 5 3.35 10.71 -3.76
CA PHE A 5 2.71 10.68 -2.45
C PHE A 5 1.49 11.62 -2.40
N ARG A 6 1.67 12.87 -2.84
CA ARG A 6 0.61 13.88 -2.90
C ARG A 6 -0.52 13.47 -3.86
N CYS A 7 -0.19 12.98 -5.05
CA CYS A 7 -1.18 12.58 -6.05
C CYS A 7 -1.98 11.35 -5.62
N MET A 8 -1.31 10.31 -5.11
CA MET A 8 -1.96 9.12 -4.59
C MET A 8 -2.79 9.44 -3.33
N GLY A 9 -2.29 10.31 -2.45
CA GLY A 9 -3.05 10.81 -1.30
C GLY A 9 -4.34 11.53 -1.70
N LYS A 10 -4.29 12.38 -2.73
CA LYS A 10 -5.51 13.01 -3.30
C LYS A 10 -6.46 11.98 -3.87
N ALA A 11 -5.96 11.03 -4.66
CA ALA A 11 -6.79 9.96 -5.24
C ALA A 11 -7.46 9.11 -4.15
N ALA A 12 -6.74 8.77 -3.09
CA ALA A 12 -7.25 7.99 -1.96
C ALA A 12 -8.36 8.75 -1.22
N ARG A 13 -8.20 10.06 -1.00
CA ARG A 13 -9.26 10.91 -0.40
C ARG A 13 -10.51 10.95 -1.26
N VAL A 14 -10.36 11.13 -2.58
CA VAL A 14 -11.50 11.10 -3.51
C VAL A 14 -12.21 9.75 -3.51
N ALA A 15 -11.46 8.65 -3.48
CA ALA A 15 -12.00 7.30 -3.36
C ALA A 15 -12.76 7.12 -2.04
N LEU A 16 -12.21 7.61 -0.92
CA LEU A 16 -12.86 7.55 0.38
C LEU A 16 -14.17 8.36 0.42
N CYS A 17 -14.19 9.57 -0.17
CA CYS A 17 -15.41 10.34 -0.35
C CYS A 17 -16.44 9.62 -1.21
N ALA A 18 -16.01 8.89 -2.26
CA ALA A 18 -16.90 8.09 -3.08
C ALA A 18 -17.51 6.90 -2.33
N ILE A 19 -16.72 6.22 -1.49
CA ILE A 19 -17.20 5.16 -0.61
C ILE A 19 -18.20 5.71 0.39
N ALA A 20 -17.92 6.85 1.03
CA ALA A 20 -18.85 7.50 1.96
C ALA A 20 -20.21 7.75 1.32
N ARG A 21 -20.23 8.35 0.11
CA ARG A 21 -21.46 8.58 -0.65
C ARG A 21 -22.19 7.29 -1.03
N HIS A 22 -21.45 6.25 -1.42
CA HIS A 22 -22.03 4.94 -1.73
C HIS A 22 -22.73 4.33 -0.51
N LEU A 23 -22.21 4.58 0.69
CA LEU A 23 -22.80 4.18 1.97
C LEU A 23 -23.86 5.17 2.49
N ARG A 24 -24.24 6.19 1.70
CA ARG A 24 -25.19 7.25 2.08
C ARG A 24 -24.75 8.09 3.28
N LEU A 25 -23.44 8.21 3.50
CA LEU A 25 -22.84 9.09 4.49
C LEU A 25 -22.51 10.45 3.86
N GLN A 26 -22.23 11.45 4.71
CA GLN A 26 -21.64 12.71 4.23
C GLN A 26 -20.29 12.45 3.58
N SER A 27 -19.95 13.23 2.54
CA SER A 27 -18.75 12.96 1.71
C SER A 27 -17.44 13.15 2.49
N ASP A 28 -17.45 13.97 3.52
CA ASP A 28 -16.36 14.36 4.40
C ASP A 28 -16.38 13.63 5.75
N VAL A 29 -17.28 12.65 5.92
CA VAL A 29 -17.49 11.95 7.21
C VAL A 29 -16.20 11.37 7.79
N PHE A 30 -15.26 10.96 6.95
CA PHE A 30 -13.98 10.38 7.37
C PHE A 30 -12.83 11.38 7.48
N ASN A 31 -13.05 12.67 7.20
CA ASN A 31 -11.96 13.66 7.20
C ASN A 31 -11.28 13.80 8.56
N HIS A 32 -12.02 13.64 9.65
CA HIS A 32 -11.49 13.67 11.02
C HIS A 32 -10.48 12.54 11.31
N LEU A 33 -10.46 11.49 10.48
CA LEU A 33 -9.48 10.40 10.57
C LEU A 33 -8.20 10.71 9.81
N LEU A 34 -8.17 11.70 8.93
CA LEU A 34 -7.09 11.89 7.96
C LEU A 34 -6.20 13.05 8.35
N ASP A 35 -4.90 12.94 8.05
CA ASP A 35 -3.94 14.05 8.15
C ASP A 35 -4.46 15.34 7.48
N ASP A 36 -4.05 16.50 7.97
CA ASP A 36 -4.36 17.76 7.30
C ASP A 36 -3.66 17.86 5.94
N THR A 37 -4.23 18.65 5.02
CA THR A 37 -3.63 18.87 3.69
C THR A 37 -3.66 20.38 3.36
N PRO A 38 -2.51 21.08 3.41
CA PRO A 38 -1.16 20.58 3.68
C PRO A 38 -0.96 20.12 5.13
N LEU A 39 0.00 19.23 5.36
CA LEU A 39 0.44 18.83 6.70
C LEU A 39 0.98 20.05 7.46
N PRO A 40 0.77 20.13 8.78
CA PRO A 40 1.40 21.15 9.62
C PRO A 40 2.93 21.05 9.57
N ALA A 41 3.60 22.16 9.84
CA ALA A 41 5.06 22.20 9.80
C ALA A 41 5.66 21.24 10.85
N ASN A 42 6.65 20.44 10.43
CA ASN A 42 7.33 19.40 11.23
C ASN A 42 6.49 18.18 11.62
N GLU A 43 5.29 18.03 11.07
CA GLU A 43 4.52 16.81 11.25
C GLU A 43 4.85 15.79 10.16
N VAL A 44 4.86 14.52 10.56
CA VAL A 44 5.03 13.38 9.66
C VAL A 44 3.65 12.83 9.34
N SER A 45 3.40 12.58 8.06
CA SER A 45 2.17 11.93 7.60
C SER A 45 1.97 10.58 8.30
N SER A 46 0.74 10.29 8.71
CA SER A 46 0.34 8.96 9.18
C SER A 46 0.34 7.95 8.03
N SER A 47 0.03 8.42 6.81
CA SER A 47 0.00 7.60 5.60
C SER A 47 1.39 7.33 5.03
N VAL A 48 1.59 6.17 4.40
CA VAL A 48 2.90 5.68 3.94
C VAL A 48 2.88 5.34 2.45
N LEU A 49 3.96 5.64 1.73
CA LEU A 49 4.19 5.18 0.36
C LEU A 49 5.33 4.16 0.38
N VAL A 50 5.06 2.96 -0.11
CA VAL A 50 6.01 1.85 -0.16
C VAL A 50 6.31 1.51 -1.61
N ALA A 51 7.59 1.43 -1.96
CA ALA A 51 8.05 0.84 -3.21
C ALA A 51 8.54 -0.59 -2.93
N SER A 52 8.17 -1.54 -3.78
CA SER A 52 8.57 -2.93 -3.63
C SER A 52 8.96 -3.53 -4.96
N TYR A 53 9.90 -4.48 -4.91
CA TYR A 53 10.31 -5.28 -6.05
C TYR A 53 10.32 -6.75 -5.66
N SER A 54 9.65 -7.57 -6.45
CA SER A 54 9.60 -9.01 -6.28
C SER A 54 10.30 -9.67 -7.47
N HIS A 55 11.33 -10.47 -7.20
CA HIS A 55 12.06 -11.17 -8.25
C HIS A 55 11.33 -12.48 -8.57
N MET A 56 11.02 -12.72 -9.86
CA MET A 56 10.55 -14.03 -10.32
C MET A 56 11.75 -14.98 -10.38
N SER A 57 12.04 -15.75 -9.32
CA SER A 57 13.07 -16.78 -9.42
C SER A 57 12.48 -18.03 -10.09
N LEU A 58 12.95 -18.36 -11.30
CA LEU A 58 12.81 -19.71 -11.86
C LEU A 58 13.54 -20.70 -10.94
N GLN A 59 12.84 -21.35 -10.01
CA GLN A 59 13.36 -22.58 -9.42
C GLN A 59 13.13 -23.72 -10.42
N ASN A 60 14.09 -23.88 -11.34
CA ASN A 60 14.30 -25.12 -12.05
C ASN A 60 15.65 -25.69 -11.61
N GLY A 61 15.61 -26.64 -10.68
CA GLY A 61 16.80 -27.32 -10.18
C GLY A 61 16.57 -27.92 -8.80
N LYS A 62 16.49 -29.25 -8.71
CA LYS A 62 16.62 -30.00 -7.45
C LYS A 62 17.83 -29.48 -6.67
N GLY A 63 17.62 -28.86 -5.53
CA GLY A 63 18.68 -28.42 -4.63
C GLY A 63 18.11 -27.61 -3.48
N ALA A 64 18.11 -28.20 -2.30
CA ALA A 64 17.63 -27.58 -1.07
C ALA A 64 18.36 -26.26 -0.77
N ILE A 65 17.61 -25.29 -0.25
CA ILE A 65 17.83 -24.48 0.97
C ILE A 65 17.15 -23.11 0.77
N GLY A 66 16.07 -22.87 1.53
CA GLY A 66 15.39 -21.57 1.60
C GLY A 66 14.00 -21.49 0.97
N GLY A 67 13.25 -22.60 0.89
CA GLY A 67 11.88 -22.63 0.39
C GLY A 67 10.87 -22.11 1.42
N GLY A 68 10.63 -20.79 1.45
CA GLY A 68 9.34 -20.27 1.87
C GLY A 68 8.34 -20.57 0.75
N LYS A 69 7.33 -21.40 1.01
CA LYS A 69 6.25 -21.62 0.04
C LYS A 69 5.61 -20.26 -0.31
N PRO A 70 5.20 -20.01 -1.57
CA PRO A 70 4.37 -18.84 -1.89
C PRO A 70 3.17 -18.81 -0.93
N GLY A 71 3.02 -17.69 -0.22
CA GLY A 71 2.06 -17.52 0.86
C GLY A 71 0.67 -17.97 0.45
N THR A 72 0.21 -19.07 1.04
CA THR A 72 -1.18 -19.55 0.87
C THR A 72 -2.15 -18.72 1.71
N ALA A 73 -1.65 -18.04 2.74
CA ALA A 73 -2.38 -17.07 3.53
C ALA A 73 -2.41 -15.71 2.81
N GLY A 74 -3.59 -15.10 2.75
CA GLY A 74 -3.76 -13.75 2.23
C GLY A 74 -3.44 -12.69 3.28
N GLU A 75 -3.02 -11.52 2.82
CA GLU A 75 -2.78 -10.33 3.61
C GLU A 75 -4.01 -9.42 3.64
N VAL A 76 -4.17 -8.67 4.72
CA VAL A 76 -5.25 -7.67 4.87
C VAL A 76 -4.63 -6.37 5.36
N GLU A 77 -4.87 -5.28 4.63
CA GLU A 77 -4.33 -3.96 4.99
C GLU A 77 -4.91 -3.44 6.32
N LYS A 78 -4.07 -2.87 7.19
CA LYS A 78 -4.52 -2.31 8.48
C LYS A 78 -5.23 -0.96 8.34
N GLY A 79 -4.82 -0.15 7.37
CA GLY A 79 -5.27 1.23 7.16
C GLY A 79 -6.71 1.38 6.68
N LEU A 80 -7.03 2.56 6.15
CA LEU A 80 -8.34 2.84 5.54
C LEU A 80 -8.40 2.26 4.12
N LEU A 81 -7.46 2.68 3.27
CA LEU A 81 -7.39 2.31 1.86
C LEU A 81 -5.93 2.13 1.45
N THR A 82 -5.67 1.22 0.51
CA THR A 82 -4.36 1.08 -0.14
C THR A 82 -4.52 1.18 -1.65
N LEU A 83 -3.79 2.11 -2.27
CA LEU A 83 -3.70 2.26 -3.72
C LEU A 83 -2.43 1.59 -4.23
N ILE A 84 -2.57 0.66 -5.17
CA ILE A 84 -1.43 -0.08 -5.72
C ILE A 84 -1.31 0.19 -7.22
N SER A 85 -0.12 0.61 -7.64
CA SER A 85 0.29 0.71 -9.04
C SER A 85 1.44 -0.28 -9.28
N SER A 86 1.43 -1.03 -10.38
CA SER A 86 2.51 -1.96 -10.71
C SER A 86 2.85 -1.93 -12.20
N ASP A 87 4.07 -2.33 -12.55
CA ASP A 87 4.52 -2.48 -13.93
C ASP A 87 4.06 -3.79 -14.59
N GLY A 88 3.46 -4.70 -13.82
CA GLY A 88 2.87 -5.93 -14.35
C GLY A 88 1.84 -6.55 -13.40
N PRO A 89 1.01 -7.48 -13.94
CA PRO A 89 0.06 -8.22 -13.13
C PRO A 89 0.79 -9.12 -12.13
N GLY A 90 0.19 -9.33 -10.97
CA GLY A 90 0.78 -10.16 -9.93
C GLY A 90 0.02 -10.15 -8.61
N LEU A 91 -1.18 -9.58 -8.54
CA LEU A 91 -2.00 -9.59 -7.34
C LEU A 91 -3.28 -10.38 -7.54
N GLN A 92 -3.63 -11.14 -6.52
CA GLN A 92 -4.93 -11.78 -6.40
C GLN A 92 -5.70 -11.19 -5.22
N VAL A 93 -7.02 -11.11 -5.35
CA VAL A 93 -7.94 -10.77 -4.27
C VAL A 93 -8.87 -11.94 -3.99
N CYS A 94 -9.26 -12.10 -2.74
CA CYS A 94 -10.14 -13.16 -2.28
C CYS A 94 -11.60 -12.67 -2.26
N ASP A 95 -12.52 -13.45 -2.82
CA ASP A 95 -13.96 -13.21 -2.65
C ASP A 95 -14.47 -13.74 -1.29
N PRO A 96 -15.71 -13.41 -0.89
CA PRO A 96 -16.30 -13.94 0.34
C PRO A 96 -16.45 -15.46 0.40
N ASN A 97 -16.34 -16.18 -0.73
CA ASN A 97 -16.37 -17.64 -0.79
C ASN A 97 -14.97 -18.26 -0.65
N GLY A 98 -13.93 -17.46 -0.41
CA GLY A 98 -12.54 -17.92 -0.31
C GLY A 98 -11.86 -18.16 -1.66
N ARG A 99 -12.45 -17.70 -2.78
CA ARG A 99 -11.90 -17.89 -4.12
C ARG A 99 -10.99 -16.73 -4.49
N TRP A 100 -9.85 -17.05 -5.10
CA TRP A 100 -8.85 -16.08 -5.50
C TRP A 100 -8.99 -15.68 -6.97
N TYR A 101 -8.97 -14.39 -7.26
CA TYR A 101 -9.06 -13.84 -8.62
C TYR A 101 -7.92 -12.87 -8.89
N GLN A 102 -7.38 -12.92 -10.11
CA GLN A 102 -6.39 -11.94 -10.56
C GLN A 102 -7.02 -10.54 -10.57
N ALA A 103 -6.44 -9.61 -9.81
CA ALA A 103 -7.03 -8.30 -9.54
C ALA A 103 -6.45 -7.20 -10.43
N ASP A 104 -5.22 -7.37 -10.90
CA ASP A 104 -4.46 -6.38 -11.66
C ASP A 104 -4.19 -6.79 -13.10
N ALA A 105 -4.86 -7.85 -13.59
CA ALA A 105 -4.84 -8.20 -15.00
C ALA A 105 -5.69 -7.20 -15.80
N GLY A 106 -5.04 -6.47 -16.71
CA GLY A 106 -5.71 -5.54 -17.61
C GLY A 106 -5.79 -4.10 -17.13
N LEU A 107 -5.09 -3.74 -16.04
CA LEU A 107 -4.93 -2.33 -15.66
C LEU A 107 -4.17 -1.58 -16.77
N ALA A 108 -4.74 -0.48 -17.24
CA ALA A 108 -4.10 0.41 -18.20
C ALA A 108 -3.13 1.38 -17.49
N PRO A 109 -2.20 2.01 -18.21
CA PRO A 109 -1.37 3.06 -17.63
C PRO A 109 -2.22 4.17 -17.00
N GLY A 110 -2.03 4.42 -15.71
CA GLY A 110 -2.81 5.39 -14.93
C GLY A 110 -3.90 4.77 -14.06
N ASP A 111 -4.26 3.50 -14.30
CA ASP A 111 -5.14 2.75 -13.41
C ASP A 111 -4.40 2.31 -12.14
N MET A 112 -5.12 2.23 -11.04
CA MET A 112 -4.60 1.75 -9.75
C MET A 112 -5.60 0.79 -9.13
N LEU A 113 -5.07 -0.26 -8.50
CA LEU A 113 -5.88 -1.16 -7.68
C LEU A 113 -6.19 -0.48 -6.34
N LEU A 114 -7.45 -0.52 -5.92
CA LEU A 114 -7.92 -0.02 -4.63
C LEU A 114 -8.24 -1.20 -3.70
N ILE A 115 -7.56 -1.27 -2.56
CA ILE A 115 -7.76 -2.28 -1.51
C ILE A 115 -8.34 -1.59 -0.28
N THR A 116 -9.41 -2.16 0.30
CA THR A 116 -10.00 -1.69 1.57
C THR A 116 -9.28 -2.31 2.75
N GLY A 117 -8.99 -1.52 3.79
CA GLY A 117 -8.32 -2.00 4.99
C GLY A 117 -9.22 -2.15 6.21
N LYS A 118 -8.65 -2.70 7.29
CA LYS A 118 -9.34 -3.02 8.55
C LYS A 118 -9.88 -1.76 9.24
N ALA A 119 -9.14 -0.65 9.25
CA ALA A 119 -9.63 0.59 9.85
C ALA A 119 -10.87 1.14 9.13
N LEU A 120 -10.96 1.03 7.80
CA LEU A 120 -12.16 1.41 7.06
C LEU A 120 -13.32 0.46 7.34
N SER A 121 -13.03 -0.85 7.42
CA SER A 121 -14.03 -1.83 7.83
C SER A 121 -14.58 -1.53 9.22
N HIS A 122 -13.74 -1.07 10.15
CA HIS A 122 -14.19 -0.65 11.46
C HIS A 122 -15.02 0.65 11.40
N ALA A 123 -14.51 1.70 10.76
CA ALA A 123 -15.19 3.00 10.62
C ALA A 123 -16.54 2.91 9.87
N THR A 124 -16.76 1.83 9.12
CA THR A 124 -18.01 1.58 8.39
C THR A 124 -18.88 0.48 9.03
N ALA A 125 -18.57 0.06 10.26
CA ALA A 125 -19.27 -1.02 10.96
C ALA A 125 -19.41 -2.32 10.14
N GLY A 126 -18.40 -2.64 9.34
CA GLY A 126 -18.35 -3.82 8.49
C GLY A 126 -19.10 -3.68 7.15
N LEU A 127 -19.78 -2.56 6.88
CA LEU A 127 -20.44 -2.33 5.58
C LEU A 127 -19.43 -2.36 4.43
N ARG A 128 -18.18 -1.98 4.70
CA ARG A 128 -17.07 -2.18 3.77
C ARG A 128 -16.00 -3.09 4.37
N PRO A 129 -16.10 -4.43 4.17
CA PRO A 129 -15.08 -5.36 4.64
C PRO A 129 -13.71 -5.02 4.09
N ALA A 130 -12.69 -5.31 4.90
CA ALA A 130 -11.31 -5.27 4.46
C ALA A 130 -11.08 -6.37 3.41
N ALA A 131 -10.37 -6.03 2.33
CA ALA A 131 -10.07 -6.95 1.26
C ALA A 131 -8.84 -7.78 1.61
N THR A 132 -8.93 -9.10 1.40
CA THR A 132 -7.80 -10.01 1.50
C THR A 132 -7.14 -10.13 0.13
N TYR A 133 -5.83 -9.89 0.06
CA TYR A 133 -5.07 -9.93 -1.18
C TYR A 133 -3.75 -10.69 -1.01
N ARG A 134 -3.12 -11.13 -2.09
CA ARG A 134 -1.79 -11.76 -2.07
C ARG A 134 -1.07 -11.59 -3.39
N ALA A 135 0.23 -11.87 -3.40
CA ALA A 135 0.96 -12.09 -4.65
C ALA A 135 0.46 -13.36 -5.37
N ALA A 136 0.25 -13.26 -6.67
CA ALA A 136 -0.13 -14.38 -7.51
C ALA A 136 0.96 -15.48 -7.49
N PRO A 137 0.59 -16.77 -7.48
CA PRO A 137 1.55 -17.85 -7.56
C PRO A 137 2.41 -17.81 -8.83
N GLU A 138 3.68 -18.17 -8.66
CA GLU A 138 4.77 -18.07 -9.66
C GLU A 138 4.48 -18.78 -11.01
N TYR A 139 3.60 -19.79 -11.04
CA TYR A 139 3.31 -20.59 -12.24
C TYR A 139 2.28 -19.98 -13.19
N LEU A 140 1.58 -18.90 -12.79
CA LEU A 140 0.58 -18.22 -13.63
C LEU A 140 1.16 -17.00 -14.38
N SER A 141 2.30 -16.48 -13.95
CA SER A 141 2.99 -15.38 -14.62
C SER A 141 3.90 -15.93 -15.71
N GLY A 142 3.41 -15.95 -16.95
CA GLY A 142 4.18 -16.40 -18.11
C GLY A 142 5.47 -15.60 -18.32
N ILE A 143 6.58 -16.31 -18.51
CA ILE A 143 7.83 -15.96 -19.23
C ILE A 143 8.30 -14.49 -19.17
N ASN A 144 8.18 -13.80 -18.04
CA ASN A 144 8.85 -12.52 -17.83
C ASN A 144 9.91 -12.69 -16.74
N ASN A 145 11.16 -12.87 -17.17
CA ASN A 145 12.33 -12.95 -16.29
C ASN A 145 12.70 -11.61 -15.61
N GLY A 146 11.92 -10.54 -15.84
CA GLY A 146 12.05 -9.28 -15.15
C GLY A 146 11.04 -9.26 -14.01
N GLY A 147 11.50 -9.16 -12.76
CA GLY A 147 10.62 -9.11 -11.59
C GLY A 147 9.59 -7.98 -11.66
N ARG A 148 8.65 -7.97 -10.72
CA ARG A 148 7.55 -7.02 -10.64
C ARG A 148 7.87 -5.89 -9.67
N THR A 149 7.78 -4.64 -10.13
CA THR A 149 7.86 -3.45 -9.27
C THR A 149 6.46 -2.91 -8.99
N SER A 150 6.20 -2.56 -7.74
CA SER A 150 4.93 -1.96 -7.32
C SER A 150 5.15 -0.78 -6.38
N LEU A 151 4.25 0.20 -6.46
CA LEU A 151 4.05 1.27 -5.49
C LEU A 151 2.74 1.05 -4.77
N ALA A 152 2.76 1.09 -3.44
CA ALA A 152 1.59 1.01 -2.59
C ALA A 152 1.49 2.25 -1.71
N PHE A 153 0.46 3.06 -1.90
CA PHE A 153 0.11 4.16 -1.00
C PHE A 153 -0.94 3.68 0.00
N ARG A 154 -0.57 3.62 1.28
CA ARG A 154 -1.44 3.21 2.39
C ARG A 154 -1.98 4.47 3.07
N LEU A 155 -3.26 4.75 2.87
CA LEU A 155 -3.98 5.80 3.57
C LEU A 155 -4.27 5.32 5.00
N MET A 156 -3.53 5.85 5.96
CA MET A 156 -3.67 5.51 7.37
C MET A 156 -4.50 6.58 8.09
N PRO A 157 -5.31 6.19 9.08
CA PRO A 157 -5.92 7.15 9.96
C PRO A 157 -4.87 7.76 10.92
N GLN A 158 -5.09 8.98 11.40
CA GLN A 158 -4.22 9.64 12.39
C GLN A 158 -4.24 8.87 13.71
N GLY A 159 -3.07 8.72 14.35
CA GLY A 159 -2.93 7.89 15.56
C GLY A 159 -3.75 8.36 16.77
N ASN A 160 -4.05 9.65 16.86
CA ASN A 160 -4.87 10.27 17.91
C ASN A 160 -6.36 10.34 17.57
N ALA A 161 -6.78 9.92 16.37
CA ALA A 161 -8.19 9.91 15.99
C ALA A 161 -8.93 8.74 16.65
N ILE A 162 -10.27 8.80 16.61
CA ILE A 162 -11.15 7.76 17.14
C ILE A 162 -11.94 7.16 15.98
N LEU A 163 -11.92 5.84 15.85
CA LEU A 163 -12.77 5.11 14.91
C LEU A 163 -14.16 4.95 15.52
N ASP A 164 -15.09 5.82 15.13
CA ASP A 164 -16.47 5.83 15.61
C ASP A 164 -17.47 5.54 14.47
N CYS A 165 -18.46 4.68 14.77
CA CYS A 165 -19.53 4.31 13.87
C CYS A 165 -20.79 5.18 14.02
N SER A 166 -20.79 6.19 14.90
CA SER A 166 -21.94 7.09 15.08
C SER A 166 -22.45 7.73 13.77
N PRO A 167 -21.60 8.13 12.79
CA PRO A 167 -22.11 8.66 11.53
C PRO A 167 -22.81 7.60 10.68
N VAL A 168 -22.40 6.34 10.80
CA VAL A 168 -23.00 5.20 10.11
C VAL A 168 -24.38 4.91 10.71
N ALA A 169 -24.51 4.96 12.03
CA ALA A 169 -25.78 4.85 12.73
C ALA A 169 -26.73 6.01 12.37
N ALA A 170 -26.22 7.24 12.32
CA ALA A 170 -26.98 8.43 11.96
C ALA A 170 -27.53 8.38 10.52
N ALA A 171 -26.85 7.68 9.62
CA ALA A 171 -27.33 7.40 8.26
C ALA A 171 -28.38 6.27 8.19
N GLY A 172 -28.76 5.69 9.34
CA GLY A 172 -29.81 4.69 9.45
C GLY A 172 -29.33 3.24 9.32
N HIS A 173 -28.02 2.99 9.34
CA HIS A 173 -27.49 1.63 9.32
C HIS A 173 -27.49 1.01 10.72
N VAL A 174 -27.70 -0.30 10.78
CA VAL A 174 -27.62 -1.06 12.03
C VAL A 174 -26.15 -1.35 12.33
N ILE A 175 -25.68 -0.95 13.51
CA ILE A 175 -24.30 -1.17 13.96
C ILE A 175 -24.27 -2.42 14.85
N PRO A 176 -23.50 -3.47 14.49
CA PRO A 176 -23.30 -4.61 15.38
C PRO A 176 -22.63 -4.19 16.69
N GLN A 177 -22.99 -4.83 17.80
CA GLN A 177 -22.47 -4.49 19.15
C GLN A 177 -20.94 -4.63 19.28
N SER A 178 -20.29 -5.38 18.38
CA SER A 178 -18.84 -5.52 18.34
C SER A 178 -18.10 -4.26 17.89
N TYR A 179 -18.78 -3.32 17.23
CA TYR A 179 -18.17 -2.06 16.78
C TYR A 179 -18.40 -0.98 17.83
N VAL A 180 -17.39 -0.76 18.67
CA VAL A 180 -17.37 0.27 19.71
C VAL A 180 -16.33 1.34 19.34
N PRO A 181 -16.51 2.60 19.78
CA PRO A 181 -15.49 3.62 19.58
C PRO A 181 -14.15 3.19 20.18
N ILE A 182 -13.08 3.26 19.37
CA ILE A 182 -11.72 2.86 19.75
C ILE A 182 -10.72 3.89 19.21
N SER A 183 -9.66 4.21 19.96
CA SER A 183 -8.60 5.07 19.43
C SER A 183 -7.85 4.34 18.33
N VAL A 184 -7.39 5.08 17.32
CA VAL A 184 -6.60 4.49 16.23
C VAL A 184 -5.33 3.85 16.75
N SER A 185 -4.66 4.47 17.72
CA SER A 185 -3.47 3.88 18.37
C SER A 185 -3.76 2.49 18.95
N GLN A 186 -4.79 2.37 19.79
CA GLN A 186 -5.18 1.11 20.40
C GLN A 186 -5.58 0.08 19.34
N PHE A 187 -6.37 0.49 18.35
CA PHE A 187 -6.79 -0.39 17.26
C PHE A 187 -5.58 -0.94 16.48
N MET A 188 -4.59 -0.10 16.17
CA MET A 188 -3.38 -0.53 15.44
C MET A 188 -2.48 -1.44 16.28
N ASP A 189 -2.41 -1.22 17.60
CA ASP A 189 -1.67 -2.07 18.53
C ASP A 189 -2.32 -3.46 18.63
N GLU A 190 -3.64 -3.53 18.76
CA GLU A 190 -4.41 -4.78 18.75
C GLU A 190 -4.20 -5.57 17.45
N LEU A 191 -4.29 -4.90 16.29
CA LEU A 191 -4.03 -5.52 14.99
C LEU A 191 -2.60 -6.05 14.84
N SER A 192 -1.62 -5.41 15.49
CA SER A 192 -0.22 -5.84 15.44
C SER A 192 0.02 -7.03 16.36
N ALA A 193 -0.60 -7.06 17.53
CA ALA A 193 -0.55 -8.21 18.44
C ALA A 193 -1.16 -9.47 17.80
N GLU A 194 -2.22 -9.34 16.99
CA GLU A 194 -2.82 -10.46 16.25
C GLU A 194 -1.89 -11.02 15.15
N GLU A 195 -1.05 -10.19 14.55
CA GLU A 195 -0.09 -10.60 13.50
C GLU A 195 1.21 -11.19 14.07
N ASP A 196 1.68 -10.70 15.22
CA ASP A 196 2.90 -11.22 15.88
C ASP A 196 2.74 -12.67 16.36
N VAL A 197 1.51 -13.12 16.63
CA VAL A 197 1.21 -14.53 16.91
C VAL A 197 1.45 -15.41 15.66
N VAL A 198 1.45 -14.82 14.46
CA VAL A 198 1.47 -15.52 13.17
C VAL A 198 2.84 -15.50 12.48
N CYS A 199 3.74 -14.54 12.76
CA CYS A 199 4.87 -14.26 11.86
C CYS A 199 6.25 -14.16 12.55
N ASN A 200 6.85 -15.29 12.93
CA ASN A 200 8.30 -15.38 13.16
C ASN A 200 9.01 -15.80 11.85
N ARG A 201 9.73 -14.88 11.16
CA ARG A 201 11.05 -15.09 10.48
C ARG A 201 11.29 -14.25 9.20
N SER A 202 12.11 -13.21 9.40
CA SER A 202 13.23 -12.62 8.64
C SER A 202 13.22 -12.38 7.12
N ASP A 203 13.59 -11.14 6.79
CA ASP A 203 14.00 -10.52 5.52
C ASP A 203 15.22 -11.14 4.83
N ASN A 204 15.36 -10.90 3.51
CA ASN A 204 16.62 -10.50 2.88
C ASN A 204 16.50 -10.06 1.40
N THR A 205 17.27 -9.01 1.07
CA THR A 205 17.44 -8.28 -0.20
C THR A 205 18.34 -9.01 -1.20
N CYS A 206 18.14 -8.84 -2.53
CA CYS A 206 19.21 -8.90 -3.56
C CYS A 206 18.81 -8.36 -4.95
N VAL A 207 19.79 -7.77 -5.64
CA VAL A 207 19.72 -6.97 -6.89
C VAL A 207 19.93 -7.82 -8.15
N ALA A 208 19.23 -7.53 -9.26
CA ALA A 208 19.59 -8.01 -10.61
C ALA A 208 19.13 -7.08 -11.76
N ARG A 209 19.81 -7.28 -12.90
CA ARG A 209 20.24 -6.36 -13.99
C ARG A 209 19.20 -6.12 -15.11
N ASN A 210 19.26 -4.95 -15.73
CA ASN A 210 18.31 -4.38 -16.69
C ASN A 210 18.23 -5.09 -18.07
N ASN A 211 17.02 -5.12 -18.63
CA ASN A 211 16.74 -5.34 -20.07
C ASN A 211 16.25 -4.04 -20.72
N LEU A 212 16.76 -3.75 -21.92
CA LEU A 212 16.53 -2.54 -22.70
C LEU A 212 15.35 -2.72 -23.66
N ASN A 213 14.30 -1.90 -23.49
CA ASN A 213 13.36 -1.35 -24.50
C ASN A 213 11.86 -1.45 -24.14
N LYS A 214 11.19 -0.30 -24.40
CA LYS A 214 9.74 0.02 -24.43
C LYS A 214 9.12 0.54 -23.13
N GLN A 215 8.69 1.81 -23.19
CA GLN A 215 7.97 2.62 -22.19
C GLN A 215 8.66 2.73 -20.81
N PRO A 216 8.56 3.88 -20.12
CA PRO A 216 9.10 3.98 -18.77
C PRO A 216 8.32 3.04 -17.85
N SER A 217 8.93 1.91 -17.45
CA SER A 217 8.40 1.04 -16.40
C SER A 217 8.50 1.72 -15.04
N LEU A 218 7.66 1.32 -14.07
CA LEU A 218 7.76 1.86 -12.70
C LEU A 218 9.17 1.65 -12.13
N ARG A 219 9.81 0.51 -12.40
CA ARG A 219 11.21 0.28 -12.03
C ARG A 219 12.14 1.34 -12.61
N SER A 220 12.03 1.66 -13.90
CA SER A 220 12.89 2.69 -14.52
C SER A 220 12.69 4.10 -13.94
N VAL A 221 11.50 4.40 -13.43
CA VAL A 221 11.18 5.69 -12.80
C VAL A 221 11.71 5.75 -11.36
N LEU A 222 11.74 4.61 -10.66
CA LEU A 222 12.08 4.52 -9.25
C LEU A 222 13.52 4.08 -8.98
N SER A 223 14.27 3.76 -10.04
CA SER A 223 15.66 3.35 -9.95
C SER A 223 16.60 4.46 -10.41
N ASP A 224 17.75 4.57 -9.75
CA ASP A 224 18.84 5.45 -10.19
C ASP A 224 19.35 4.98 -11.58
N PRO A 225 19.47 5.89 -12.57
CA PRO A 225 19.82 5.52 -13.94
C PRO A 225 21.25 4.96 -14.10
N LEU A 226 22.14 5.17 -13.13
CA LEU A 226 23.54 4.71 -13.19
C LEU A 226 23.73 3.36 -12.50
N SER A 227 23.17 3.20 -11.31
CA SER A 227 23.32 2.01 -10.46
C SER A 227 22.19 1.00 -10.61
N GLY A 228 21.00 1.44 -11.05
CA GLY A 228 19.79 0.61 -11.09
C GLY A 228 19.23 0.26 -9.71
N ALA A 229 19.79 0.81 -8.62
CA ALA A 229 19.26 0.67 -7.27
C ALA A 229 17.96 1.48 -7.11
N PHE A 230 17.06 1.05 -6.23
CA PHE A 230 15.90 1.88 -5.90
C PHE A 230 16.37 3.18 -5.25
N LEU A 231 15.60 4.25 -5.40
CA LEU A 231 15.82 5.47 -4.63
C LEU A 231 15.33 5.21 -3.19
N GLU A 232 16.21 4.71 -2.33
CA GLU A 232 15.88 4.13 -1.01
C GLU A 232 15.53 5.18 0.07
N ASP A 233 15.90 6.46 -0.10
CA ASP A 233 15.88 7.47 0.97
C ASP A 233 14.91 8.65 0.72
N ALA A 234 13.59 8.41 0.75
CA ALA A 234 12.60 9.49 0.63
C ALA A 234 11.66 9.63 1.83
N VAL A 235 12.12 9.31 3.04
CA VAL A 235 11.42 9.65 4.28
C VAL A 235 12.32 10.51 5.17
N VAL A 236 11.82 11.73 5.46
CA VAL A 236 12.42 12.85 6.21
C VAL A 236 13.50 13.60 5.41
N VAL A 237 13.35 14.91 5.14
CA VAL A 237 13.95 15.96 5.98
C VAL A 237 13.32 17.35 5.71
N SER A 238 12.97 18.05 6.81
CA SER A 238 12.49 19.45 6.90
C SER A 238 13.58 20.52 6.68
N CYS A 239 14.75 20.18 6.14
CA CYS A 239 15.86 21.10 5.92
C CYS A 239 16.57 20.91 4.56
N GLY A 240 15.81 20.95 3.45
CA GLY A 240 16.33 21.42 2.16
C GLY A 240 17.56 20.72 1.55
N HIS A 241 17.86 19.46 1.87
CA HIS A 241 18.93 18.67 1.24
C HIS A 241 18.49 17.22 1.05
N SER A 242 18.88 16.62 -0.09
CA SER A 242 18.81 15.17 -0.32
C SER A 242 20.22 14.58 -0.29
N PHE A 243 20.39 13.44 0.39
CA PHE A 243 21.63 12.67 0.40
C PHE A 243 21.56 11.53 -0.61
N GLY A 244 22.63 11.35 -1.38
CA GLY A 244 22.86 10.23 -2.29
C GLY A 244 24.36 10.07 -2.48
N GLY A 245 24.82 8.82 -2.53
CA GLY A 245 26.24 8.47 -2.54
C GLY A 245 27.04 9.21 -3.62
N LEU A 246 28.00 10.02 -3.15
CA LEU A 246 29.02 10.76 -3.88
C LEU A 246 28.62 12.14 -4.47
N MET A 247 28.93 13.15 -3.65
CA MET A 247 29.40 14.51 -3.97
C MET A 247 28.33 15.56 -4.33
N LEU A 248 28.12 16.47 -3.37
CA LEU A 248 27.71 17.85 -3.58
C LEU A 248 28.44 18.44 -4.80
N LYS A 249 27.71 18.71 -5.88
CA LYS A 249 28.17 19.70 -6.87
C LYS A 249 27.08 20.75 -7.03
N ARG A 250 27.33 21.89 -6.38
CA ARG A 250 26.64 23.16 -6.53
C ARG A 250 26.43 23.43 -8.03
N VAL A 251 25.19 23.51 -8.46
CA VAL A 251 24.83 24.14 -9.74
C VAL A 251 24.09 25.42 -9.35
N LEU A 252 24.49 26.53 -9.99
CA LEU A 252 24.19 27.95 -9.71
C LEU A 252 25.20 28.57 -8.73
N ASP A 253 26.04 29.54 -9.07
CA ASP A 253 26.32 30.32 -10.28
C ASP A 253 27.79 30.79 -10.15
N MET A 254 28.41 31.15 -11.28
CA MET A 254 29.66 31.93 -11.47
C MET A 254 30.65 32.06 -10.29
#